data_AF-A0A3D3IDU2-F1
#
_entry.id   AF-A0A3D3IDU2-F1
#
_cell.length_a   1.000
_cell.length_b   1.000
_cell.length_c   1.000
_cell.angle_alpha   90.00
_cell.angle_beta   90.00
_cell.angle_gamma   90.00
#
_symmetry.space_group_name_H-M   'P 1'
#
loop_
_entity.id
_entity.type
_entity.pdbx_description
1 polymer ?
#
loop_
_entity_poly.entity_id
_entity_poly.type
_entity_poly.pdbx_seq_one_letter_code
_entity_poly.pdbx_strand_id
1 'polypeptide(L)'
;MKAQKLFMVFIFALLFLAIDYYVFQAVLLVSKNWTETWKTVFRYSFWVPTLLSIAALIWWAFYNPYVYSATLRNWVITGLFTVYFSKIFAVLFLFAEDLQRGVRYVASLFSSSKPAGLPGTPIPRSEFLSQAALVAATVPFGAFTYGIISGAHDYRVKRLTVALPNLPKAFDGLTIGQLSDIHSGSFFNKTAVKGGVEMLLKEKPDAIFFT
;
A
#
# COMPACT_ATOMS: atom_id res chain seq x y z
N MET A 1 -3.69 -19.28 26.41
CA MET A 1 -3.14 -18.98 25.07
C MET A 1 -4.18 -18.95 23.95
N LYS A 2 -5.09 -19.94 23.80
CA LYS A 2 -6.13 -19.93 22.73
C LYS A 2 -7.14 -18.77 22.85
N ALA A 3 -7.62 -18.46 24.05
CA ALA A 3 -8.56 -17.35 24.28
C ALA A 3 -7.97 -15.97 23.93
N GLN A 4 -6.70 -15.73 24.27
CA GLN A 4 -5.99 -14.50 23.92
C GLN A 4 -5.84 -14.33 22.40
N LYS A 5 -5.48 -15.41 21.68
CA LYS A 5 -5.40 -15.40 20.21
C LYS A 5 -6.75 -15.10 19.57
N LEU A 6 -7.82 -15.72 20.07
CA LEU A 6 -9.18 -15.49 19.58
C LEU A 6 -9.62 -14.04 19.81
N PHE A 7 -9.33 -13.49 20.99
CA PHE A 7 -9.61 -12.10 21.33
C PHE A 7 -8.88 -11.12 20.41
N MET A 8 -7.59 -11.36 20.13
CA MET A 8 -6.83 -10.54 19.18
C MET A 8 -7.42 -10.58 17.77
N VAL A 9 -7.71 -11.79 17.25
CA VAL A 9 -8.33 -11.95 15.93
C VAL A 9 -9.67 -11.22 15.87
N PHE A 10 -10.49 -11.33 16.91
CA PHE A 10 -11.77 -10.63 16.99
C PHE A 10 -11.60 -9.10 16.93
N ILE A 11 -10.69 -8.53 17.72
CA ILE A 11 -10.42 -7.08 17.69
C ILE A 11 -9.97 -6.62 16.31
N PHE A 12 -8.99 -7.31 15.71
CA PHE A 12 -8.48 -6.91 14.39
C PHE A 12 -9.53 -7.11 13.29
N ALA A 13 -10.30 -8.20 13.32
CA ALA A 13 -11.40 -8.41 12.39
C ALA A 13 -12.47 -7.31 12.52
N LEU A 14 -12.81 -6.91 13.74
CA LEU A 14 -13.75 -5.82 13.98
C LEU A 14 -13.21 -4.48 13.48
N LEU A 15 -11.93 -4.18 13.73
CA LEU A 15 -11.26 -2.99 13.20
C LEU A 15 -11.27 -2.96 11.67
N PHE A 16 -10.95 -4.08 11.04
CA PHE A 16 -10.94 -4.25 9.58
C PHE A 16 -12.33 -4.02 9.00
N LEU A 17 -13.34 -4.67 9.55
CA LEU A 17 -14.73 -4.49 9.13
C LEU A 17 -15.22 -3.06 9.37
N ALA A 18 -14.81 -2.39 10.44
CA ALA A 18 -15.17 -0.99 10.70
C ALA A 18 -14.59 -0.04 9.64
N ILE A 19 -13.29 -0.18 9.34
CA ILE A 19 -12.63 0.59 8.27
C ILE A 19 -13.32 0.32 6.92
N ASP A 20 -13.56 -0.96 6.61
CA ASP A 20 -14.10 -1.38 5.33
C ASP A 20 -15.55 -0.95 5.15
N TYR A 21 -16.35 -1.04 6.21
CA TYR A 21 -17.71 -0.53 6.21
C TYR A 21 -17.75 0.98 5.96
N TYR A 22 -16.83 1.72 6.56
CA TYR A 22 -16.75 3.18 6.37
C TYR A 22 -16.35 3.53 4.94
N VAL A 23 -15.31 2.91 4.39
CA VAL A 23 -14.88 3.10 2.99
C VAL A 23 -15.96 2.59 2.01
N PHE A 24 -16.72 1.57 2.36
CA PHE A 24 -17.81 1.04 1.53
C PHE A 24 -18.93 2.06 1.30
N GLN A 25 -19.13 3.04 2.19
CA GLN A 25 -20.08 4.13 1.93
C GLN A 25 -19.71 4.91 0.67
N ALA A 26 -18.42 5.16 0.44
CA ALA A 26 -17.94 5.80 -0.77
C ALA A 26 -18.16 4.91 -2.00
N VAL A 27 -17.93 3.60 -1.87
CA VAL A 27 -18.20 2.60 -2.92
C VAL A 27 -19.67 2.61 -3.32
N LEU A 28 -20.59 2.64 -2.35
CA LEU A 28 -22.03 2.71 -2.61
C LEU A 28 -22.43 3.99 -3.34
N LEU A 29 -21.87 5.13 -2.94
CA LEU A 29 -22.17 6.43 -3.54
C LEU A 29 -21.66 6.51 -4.98
N VAL A 30 -20.40 6.14 -5.22
CA VAL A 30 -19.76 6.23 -6.55
C VAL A 30 -20.40 5.27 -7.56
N SER A 31 -20.84 4.09 -7.10
CA SER A 31 -21.48 3.09 -7.95
C SER A 31 -23.00 3.25 -8.12
N LYS A 32 -23.60 4.31 -7.53
CA LYS A 32 -25.07 4.48 -7.48
C LYS A 32 -25.72 4.50 -8.87
N ASN A 33 -25.08 5.17 -9.84
CA ASN A 33 -25.63 5.39 -11.19
C ASN A 33 -25.02 4.43 -12.23
N TRP A 34 -24.30 3.38 -11.81
CA TRP A 34 -23.72 2.41 -12.73
C TRP A 34 -24.76 1.38 -13.16
N THR A 35 -24.50 0.67 -14.26
CA THR A 35 -25.37 -0.46 -14.67
C THR A 35 -25.38 -1.54 -13.60
N GLU A 36 -26.50 -2.26 -13.44
CA GLU A 36 -26.66 -3.22 -12.34
C GLU A 36 -25.56 -4.30 -12.31
N THR A 37 -25.10 -4.76 -13.48
CA THR A 37 -23.98 -5.72 -13.57
C THR A 37 -22.70 -5.13 -12.98
N TRP A 38 -22.25 -3.96 -13.44
CA TRP A 38 -20.98 -3.36 -12.99
C TRP A 38 -21.05 -2.89 -11.53
N LYS A 39 -22.20 -2.34 -11.12
CA LYS A 39 -22.49 -1.99 -9.73
C LYS A 39 -22.36 -3.19 -8.80
N THR A 40 -22.93 -4.33 -9.19
CA THR A 40 -22.89 -5.58 -8.43
C THR A 40 -21.46 -6.11 -8.32
N VAL A 41 -20.77 -6.24 -9.46
CA VAL A 41 -19.38 -6.71 -9.50
C VAL A 41 -18.46 -5.82 -8.67
N PHE A 42 -18.56 -4.51 -8.79
CA PHE A 42 -17.72 -3.56 -8.06
C PHE A 42 -17.95 -3.62 -6.54
N ARG A 43 -19.22 -3.67 -6.11
CA ARG A 43 -19.56 -3.74 -4.68
C ARG A 43 -19.12 -5.07 -4.05
N TYR A 44 -19.27 -6.20 -4.74
CA TYR A 44 -18.81 -7.49 -4.22
C TYR A 44 -17.29 -7.63 -4.25
N SER A 45 -16.63 -7.18 -5.32
CA SER A 45 -15.16 -7.25 -5.42
C SER A 45 -14.45 -6.42 -4.36
N PHE A 46 -15.04 -5.31 -3.91
CA PHE A 46 -14.51 -4.52 -2.79
C PHE A 46 -14.25 -5.33 -1.51
N TRP A 47 -15.08 -6.35 -1.23
CA TRP A 47 -14.96 -7.16 -0.03
C TRP A 47 -13.91 -8.28 -0.14
N VAL A 48 -13.43 -8.59 -1.34
CA VAL A 48 -12.45 -9.68 -1.55
C VAL A 48 -11.15 -9.43 -0.76
N PRO A 49 -10.50 -8.25 -0.81
CA PRO A 49 -9.31 -7.99 0.01
C PRO A 49 -9.57 -8.09 1.52
N THR A 50 -10.77 -7.72 1.98
CA THR A 50 -11.17 -7.84 3.39
C THR A 50 -11.28 -9.29 3.82
N LEU A 51 -11.95 -10.12 3.03
CA LEU A 51 -12.07 -11.56 3.29
C LEU A 51 -10.69 -12.23 3.31
N LEU A 52 -9.83 -11.90 2.36
CA LEU A 52 -8.45 -12.40 2.33
C LEU A 52 -7.64 -11.96 3.55
N SER A 53 -7.84 -10.73 4.03
CA SER A 53 -7.14 -10.21 5.20
C SER A 53 -7.62 -10.87 6.50
N ILE A 54 -8.92 -11.12 6.64
CA ILE A 54 -9.47 -11.87 7.78
C ILE A 54 -8.97 -13.33 7.75
N ALA A 55 -8.96 -13.96 6.57
CA ALA A 55 -8.41 -15.31 6.40
C ALA A 55 -6.91 -15.35 6.77
N ALA A 56 -6.13 -14.34 6.36
CA ALA A 56 -4.73 -14.21 6.72
C ALA A 56 -4.53 -14.06 8.24
N LEU A 57 -5.36 -13.27 8.93
CA LEU A 57 -5.32 -13.13 10.39
C LEU A 57 -5.63 -14.45 11.11
N ILE A 58 -6.68 -15.16 10.67
CA ILE A 58 -7.06 -16.47 11.24
C ILE A 58 -5.92 -17.46 11.02
N TRP A 59 -5.39 -17.54 9.80
CA TRP A 59 -4.26 -18.40 9.48
C TRP A 59 -3.06 -18.10 10.37
N TRP A 60 -2.68 -16.83 10.51
CA TRP A 60 -1.54 -16.42 11.34
C TRP A 60 -1.72 -16.73 12.83
N ALA A 61 -2.94 -16.59 13.35
CA ALA A 61 -3.21 -16.81 14.77
C ALA A 61 -3.27 -18.29 15.16
N PHE A 62 -3.91 -19.13 14.32
CA PHE A 62 -4.26 -20.50 14.68
C PHE A 62 -3.35 -21.57 14.08
N TYR A 63 -2.65 -21.28 12.98
CA TYR A 63 -1.67 -22.17 12.38
C TYR A 63 -0.26 -21.72 12.73
N ASN A 64 0.75 -22.55 12.47
CA ASN A 64 2.15 -22.16 12.61
C ASN A 64 2.66 -21.63 11.27
N PRO A 65 2.80 -20.30 11.08
CA PRO A 65 3.26 -19.73 9.81
C PRO A 65 4.69 -20.16 9.49
N TYR A 66 5.48 -20.53 10.51
CA TYR A 66 6.89 -20.87 10.36
C TYR A 66 7.14 -22.20 9.63
N VAL A 67 6.10 -23.02 9.44
CA VAL A 67 6.13 -24.22 8.60
C VAL A 67 6.23 -23.87 7.11
N TYR A 68 5.80 -22.66 6.73
CA TYR A 68 5.81 -22.19 5.35
C TYR A 68 7.03 -21.33 5.04
N SER A 69 7.33 -21.17 3.76
CA SER A 69 8.48 -20.38 3.30
C SER A 69 8.41 -18.93 3.79
N ALA A 70 9.58 -18.33 4.03
CA ALA A 70 9.69 -16.92 4.42
C ALA A 70 9.03 -16.00 3.38
N THR A 71 9.16 -16.32 2.10
CA THR A 71 8.51 -15.60 1.00
C THR A 71 7.00 -15.56 1.17
N LEU A 72 6.32 -16.69 1.42
CA LEU A 72 4.88 -16.71 1.62
C LEU A 72 4.46 -15.84 2.81
N ARG A 73 5.16 -15.97 3.94
CA ARG A 73 4.87 -15.17 5.15
C ARG A 73 5.00 -13.67 4.87
N ASN A 74 6.06 -13.27 4.16
CA ASN A 74 6.29 -11.88 3.78
C ASN A 74 5.18 -11.36 2.87
N TRP A 75 4.76 -12.12 1.85
CA TRP A 75 3.64 -11.75 0.99
C TRP A 75 2.34 -11.56 1.76
N VAL A 76 2.06 -12.42 2.74
CA VAL A 76 0.86 -12.32 3.58
C VAL A 76 0.88 -11.05 4.43
N ILE A 77 1.98 -10.80 5.15
CA ILE A 77 2.13 -9.59 6.00
C ILE A 77 2.10 -8.33 5.15
N THR A 78 2.89 -8.28 4.07
CA THR A 78 2.98 -7.12 3.19
C THR A 78 1.65 -6.87 2.47
N GLY A 79 0.92 -7.92 2.07
CA GLY A 79 -0.41 -7.80 1.48
C GLY A 79 -1.42 -7.18 2.45
N LEU A 80 -1.48 -7.69 3.68
CA LEU A 80 -2.34 -7.14 4.74
C LEU A 80 -1.99 -5.68 5.03
N PHE A 81 -0.71 -5.38 5.19
CA PHE A 81 -0.23 -4.01 5.39
C PHE A 81 -0.63 -3.12 4.21
N THR A 82 -0.38 -3.53 2.97
CA THR A 82 -0.70 -2.75 1.77
C THR A 82 -2.19 -2.44 1.68
N VAL A 83 -3.08 -3.40 1.94
CA VAL A 83 -4.53 -3.21 1.92
C VAL A 83 -4.97 -2.15 2.94
N TYR A 84 -4.60 -2.32 4.21
CA TYR A 84 -5.10 -1.41 5.26
C TYR A 84 -4.36 -0.09 5.32
N PHE A 85 -3.05 -0.06 5.00
CA PHE A 85 -2.31 1.19 4.87
C PHE A 85 -2.91 2.07 3.77
N SER A 86 -3.30 1.48 2.64
CA SER A 86 -3.97 2.23 1.56
C SER A 86 -5.36 2.73 1.98
N LYS A 87 -6.11 1.93 2.74
CA LYS A 87 -7.44 2.32 3.24
C LYS A 87 -7.40 3.45 4.26
N ILE A 88 -6.31 3.60 5.03
CA ILE A 88 -6.12 4.76 5.93
C ILE A 88 -6.25 6.07 5.14
N PHE A 89 -5.69 6.15 3.93
CA PHE A 89 -5.85 7.35 3.10
C PHE A 89 -7.32 7.60 2.73
N ALA A 90 -8.07 6.58 2.29
CA ALA A 90 -9.51 6.75 2.05
C ALA A 90 -10.25 7.22 3.31
N VAL A 91 -9.97 6.62 4.47
CA VAL A 91 -10.57 7.03 5.75
C VAL A 91 -10.28 8.50 6.05
N LEU A 92 -9.05 8.98 5.84
CA LEU A 92 -8.68 10.39 6.08
C LEU A 92 -9.49 11.35 5.20
N PHE A 93 -9.67 11.03 3.93
CA PHE A 93 -10.46 11.87 3.00
C PHE A 93 -11.96 11.85 3.33
N LEU A 94 -12.53 10.68 3.64
CA LEU A 94 -13.93 10.56 4.06
C LEU A 94 -14.17 11.26 5.38
N PHE A 95 -13.24 11.13 6.32
CA PHE A 95 -13.34 11.79 7.62
C PHE A 95 -13.28 13.32 7.49
N ALA A 96 -12.42 13.85 6.60
CA ALA A 96 -12.40 15.28 6.31
C ALA A 96 -13.73 15.78 5.73
N GLU A 97 -14.37 14.99 4.86
CA GLU A 97 -15.70 15.29 4.33
C GLU A 97 -16.76 15.29 5.44
N ASP A 98 -16.80 14.25 6.27
CA ASP A 98 -17.78 14.12 7.35
C ASP A 98 -17.59 15.19 8.43
N LEU A 99 -16.35 15.56 8.74
CA LEU A 99 -16.05 16.67 9.64
C LEU A 99 -16.64 17.98 9.09
N GLN A 100 -16.45 18.25 7.79
CA GLN A 100 -17.02 19.44 7.17
C GLN A 100 -18.56 19.42 7.19
N ARG A 101 -19.18 18.26 6.93
CA ARG A 101 -20.64 18.09 7.02
C ARG A 101 -21.13 18.33 8.45
N GLY A 102 -20.43 17.81 9.45
CA GLY A 102 -20.71 18.03 10.87
C GLY A 102 -20.66 19.51 11.24
N VAL A 103 -19.61 20.23 10.83
CA VAL A 103 -19.49 21.67 11.06
C VAL A 103 -20.64 22.45 10.42
N ARG A 104 -21.02 22.14 9.17
CA ARG A 104 -22.16 22.77 8.50
C ARG A 104 -23.48 22.47 9.18
N TYR A 105 -23.68 21.22 9.60
CA TYR A 105 -24.88 20.81 10.32
C TYR A 105 -25.01 21.59 11.63
N VAL A 106 -23.95 21.64 12.45
CA VAL A 106 -23.92 22.42 13.69
C VAL A 106 -24.17 23.90 13.42
N ALA A 107 -23.50 24.50 12.43
CA ALA A 107 -23.72 25.91 12.06
C ALA A 107 -25.17 26.19 11.63
N SER A 108 -25.83 25.23 10.96
CA SER A 108 -27.23 25.37 10.56
C SER A 108 -28.22 25.36 11.73
N LEU A 109 -27.85 24.74 12.87
CA LEU A 109 -28.68 24.79 14.09
C LEU A 109 -28.70 26.20 14.71
N PHE A 110 -27.70 27.03 14.42
CA PHE A 110 -27.57 28.39 14.93
C PHE A 110 -27.91 29.47 13.89
N SER A 111 -28.27 29.08 12.66
CA SER A 111 -28.54 30.02 11.57
C SER A 111 -29.94 29.79 10.99
N SER A 112 -30.86 30.74 11.18
CA SER A 112 -32.23 30.69 10.62
C SER A 112 -32.30 31.01 9.12
N SER A 113 -31.16 31.26 8.48
CA SER A 113 -31.07 31.71 7.09
C SER A 113 -30.89 30.52 6.16
N LYS A 114 -31.84 30.27 5.25
CA LYS A 114 -31.64 29.33 4.13
C LYS A 114 -30.42 29.78 3.33
N PRO A 115 -29.41 28.92 3.08
CA PRO A 115 -28.31 29.28 2.19
C PRO A 115 -28.89 29.52 0.80
N ALA A 116 -28.63 30.69 0.21
CA ALA A 116 -28.93 30.95 -1.18
C ALA A 116 -28.14 29.95 -2.03
N GLY A 117 -28.85 29.09 -2.76
CA GLY A 117 -28.23 28.10 -3.64
C GLY A 117 -27.44 28.80 -4.74
N LEU A 118 -26.15 28.49 -4.87
CA LEU A 118 -25.36 28.88 -6.04
C LEU A 118 -25.96 28.21 -7.29
N PRO A 119 -26.21 28.95 -8.38
CA PRO A 119 -26.77 28.40 -9.61
C PRO A 119 -25.76 27.52 -10.37
N GLY A 120 -26.29 26.47 -11.02
CA GLY A 120 -25.55 25.42 -11.73
C GLY A 120 -25.86 24.04 -11.13
N THR A 121 -25.89 22.97 -11.92
CA THR A 121 -25.95 21.57 -11.40
C THR A 121 -24.56 21.18 -10.91
N PRO A 122 -24.20 21.38 -9.63
CA PRO A 122 -22.88 21.02 -9.18
C PRO A 122 -22.89 19.49 -9.05
N ILE A 123 -21.79 18.82 -9.38
CA ILE A 123 -21.54 17.53 -8.73
C ILE A 123 -21.70 17.82 -7.22
N PRO A 124 -22.60 17.14 -6.49
CA PRO A 124 -22.70 17.34 -5.06
C PRO A 124 -21.28 17.16 -4.53
N ARG A 125 -20.70 18.16 -3.87
CA ARG A 125 -19.27 18.12 -3.46
C ARG A 125 -18.92 16.84 -2.70
N SER A 126 -19.92 16.20 -2.11
CA SER A 126 -19.86 14.87 -1.55
C SER A 126 -19.52 13.74 -2.51
N GLU A 127 -20.08 13.73 -3.72
CA GLU A 127 -19.72 12.77 -4.76
C GLU A 127 -18.27 12.97 -5.20
N PHE A 128 -17.82 14.22 -5.36
CA PHE A 128 -16.42 14.52 -5.68
C PHE A 128 -15.47 14.05 -4.56
N LEU A 129 -15.77 14.33 -3.30
CA LEU A 129 -14.93 13.93 -2.16
C LEU A 129 -14.91 12.41 -1.96
N SER A 130 -16.04 11.73 -2.16
CA SER A 130 -16.08 10.26 -2.13
C SER A 130 -15.28 9.63 -3.29
N GLN A 131 -15.31 10.22 -4.49
CA GLN A 131 -14.44 9.80 -5.58
C GLN A 131 -12.96 10.05 -5.25
N ALA A 132 -12.63 11.20 -4.68
CA ALA A 132 -11.27 11.53 -4.24
C ALA A 132 -10.77 10.55 -3.17
N ALA A 133 -11.62 10.13 -2.23
CA ALA A 133 -11.28 9.14 -1.23
C ALA A 133 -10.95 7.76 -1.85
N LEU A 134 -11.74 7.32 -2.85
CA LEU A 134 -11.43 6.08 -3.57
C LEU A 134 -10.10 6.19 -4.32
N VAL A 135 -9.85 7.29 -5.04
CA VAL A 135 -8.56 7.54 -5.70
C VAL A 135 -7.42 7.54 -4.69
N ALA A 136 -7.62 8.19 -3.54
CA ALA A 136 -6.63 8.28 -2.46
C ALA A 136 -6.32 6.92 -1.82
N ALA A 137 -7.21 5.93 -1.89
CA ALA A 137 -6.88 4.54 -1.54
C ALA A 137 -6.25 3.77 -2.70
N THR A 138 -6.80 3.88 -3.92
CA THR A 138 -6.35 3.09 -5.07
C THR A 138 -4.94 3.48 -5.53
N VAL A 139 -4.56 4.77 -5.46
CA VAL A 139 -3.24 5.24 -5.90
C VAL A 139 -2.12 4.69 -5.02
N PRO A 140 -2.14 4.86 -3.67
CA PRO A 140 -1.17 4.21 -2.81
C PRO A 140 -1.21 2.68 -2.96
N PHE A 141 -2.38 2.06 -3.02
CA PHE A 141 -2.49 0.61 -3.20
C PHE A 141 -1.75 0.12 -4.46
N GLY A 142 -2.00 0.77 -5.60
CA GLY A 142 -1.35 0.48 -6.87
C GLY A 142 0.15 0.75 -6.84
N ALA A 143 0.57 1.89 -6.28
CA ALA A 143 1.97 2.27 -6.16
C ALA A 143 2.77 1.33 -5.24
N PHE A 144 2.22 0.95 -4.09
CA PHE A 144 2.82 -0.05 -3.19
C PHE A 144 2.90 -1.41 -3.87
N THR A 145 1.80 -1.87 -4.48
CA THR A 145 1.77 -3.15 -5.19
C THR A 145 2.82 -3.19 -6.29
N TYR A 146 2.93 -2.12 -7.09
CA TYR A 146 3.95 -1.99 -8.11
C TYR A 146 5.36 -1.95 -7.51
N GLY A 147 5.60 -1.18 -6.45
CA GLY A 147 6.89 -1.12 -5.76
C GLY A 147 7.33 -2.46 -5.18
N ILE A 148 6.41 -3.24 -4.62
CA ILE A 148 6.68 -4.58 -4.08
C ILE A 148 7.02 -5.57 -5.20
N ILE A 149 6.25 -5.56 -6.29
CA ILE A 149 6.44 -6.51 -7.40
C ILE A 149 7.66 -6.15 -8.26
N SER A 150 7.84 -4.88 -8.58
CA SER A 150 8.83 -4.41 -9.55
C SER A 150 10.08 -3.83 -8.90
N GLY A 151 9.95 -3.13 -7.77
CA GLY A 151 11.05 -2.38 -7.16
C GLY A 151 12.19 -3.25 -6.64
N ALA A 152 11.90 -4.47 -6.17
CA ALA A 152 12.93 -5.40 -5.67
C ALA A 152 13.98 -5.81 -6.74
N HIS A 153 13.69 -5.56 -8.02
CA HIS A 153 14.57 -5.92 -9.13
C HIS A 153 14.93 -4.74 -10.06
N ASP A 154 14.69 -3.49 -9.62
CA ASP A 154 15.12 -2.28 -10.37
C ASP A 154 16.60 -1.98 -10.10
N TYR A 155 17.47 -2.84 -10.63
CA TYR A 155 18.92 -2.68 -10.49
C TYR A 155 19.42 -1.45 -11.25
N ARG A 156 20.28 -0.66 -10.61
CA ARG A 156 20.90 0.53 -11.21
C ARG A 156 22.39 0.56 -10.91
N VAL A 157 23.19 0.84 -11.92
CA VAL A 157 24.63 1.11 -11.75
C VAL A 157 24.81 2.59 -11.42
N LYS A 158 25.41 2.89 -10.25
CA LYS A 158 25.84 4.24 -9.88
C LYS A 158 27.37 4.25 -9.84
N ARG A 159 27.99 5.15 -10.61
CA ARG A 159 29.44 5.35 -10.61
C ARG A 159 29.76 6.56 -9.75
N LEU A 160 30.60 6.38 -8.75
CA LEU A 160 31.01 7.42 -7.81
C LEU A 160 32.53 7.37 -7.67
N THR A 161 33.18 8.52 -7.87
CA THR A 161 34.61 8.67 -7.59
C THR A 161 34.79 9.12 -6.15
N VAL A 162 35.41 8.27 -5.33
CA VAL A 162 35.68 8.58 -3.92
C VAL A 162 37.11 9.09 -3.80
N ALA A 163 37.28 10.39 -3.56
CA ALA A 163 38.59 10.99 -3.35
C ALA A 163 39.02 10.80 -1.88
N LEU A 164 40.14 10.12 -1.68
CA LEU A 164 40.71 9.85 -0.35
C LEU A 164 42.05 10.58 -0.21
N PRO A 165 42.21 11.53 0.74
CA PRO A 165 43.39 12.39 0.83
C PRO A 165 44.73 11.65 1.00
N ASN A 166 44.71 10.45 1.58
CA ASN A 166 45.89 9.65 1.89
C ASN A 166 45.90 8.30 1.15
N LEU A 167 45.26 8.22 -0.03
CA LEU A 167 45.25 6.97 -0.81
C LEU A 167 46.66 6.66 -1.35
N PRO A 168 47.22 5.47 -1.08
CA PRO A 168 48.49 5.08 -1.69
C PRO A 168 48.37 5.06 -3.21
N LYS A 169 49.38 5.56 -3.92
CA LYS A 169 49.38 5.67 -5.40
C LYS A 169 49.08 4.36 -6.13
N ALA A 170 49.43 3.21 -5.53
CA ALA A 170 49.15 1.90 -6.09
C ALA A 170 47.63 1.58 -6.21
N PHE A 171 46.77 2.32 -5.50
CA PHE A 171 45.32 2.17 -5.54
C PHE A 171 44.62 3.32 -6.29
N ASP A 172 45.37 4.27 -6.85
CA ASP A 172 44.79 5.34 -7.65
C ASP A 172 44.21 4.78 -8.96
N GLY A 173 42.96 5.13 -9.26
CA GLY A 173 42.21 4.57 -10.38
C GLY A 173 41.60 3.18 -10.13
N LEU A 174 41.80 2.57 -8.96
CA LEU A 174 41.17 1.29 -8.60
C LEU A 174 39.64 1.42 -8.64
N THR A 175 38.99 0.48 -9.32
CA THR A 175 37.53 0.40 -9.42
C THR A 175 36.98 -0.71 -8.55
N ILE A 176 35.98 -0.37 -7.73
CA ILE A 176 35.32 -1.31 -6.83
C ILE A 176 33.83 -1.41 -7.17
N GLY A 177 33.38 -2.64 -7.42
CA GLY A 177 31.97 -2.99 -7.49
C GLY A 177 31.42 -3.30 -6.10
N GLN A 178 30.71 -2.36 -5.49
CA GLN A 178 30.08 -2.56 -4.18
C GLN A 178 28.63 -3.03 -4.33
N LEU A 179 28.30 -4.15 -3.72
CA LEU A 179 26.93 -4.61 -3.48
C LEU A 179 26.65 -4.53 -1.97
N SER A 180 25.43 -4.13 -1.58
CA SER A 180 25.03 -4.12 -0.18
C SER A 180 23.62 -4.66 0.02
N ASP A 181 23.31 -5.12 1.23
CA ASP A 181 21.96 -5.41 1.72
C ASP A 181 21.13 -6.32 0.80
N ILE A 182 21.75 -7.35 0.23
CA ILE A 182 21.04 -8.33 -0.60
C ILE A 182 20.08 -9.13 0.29
N HIS A 183 18.80 -8.76 0.24
CA HIS A 183 17.71 -9.48 0.87
C HIS A 183 17.18 -10.57 -0.07
N SER A 184 17.95 -11.66 -0.18
CA SER A 184 17.65 -12.78 -1.09
C SER A 184 16.24 -13.36 -0.91
N GLY A 185 15.65 -13.26 0.29
CA GLY A 185 14.28 -13.70 0.58
C GLY A 185 13.17 -12.96 -0.18
N SER A 186 13.45 -11.74 -0.66
CA SER A 186 12.55 -10.92 -1.48
C SER A 186 12.76 -11.13 -2.99
N PHE A 187 13.80 -11.86 -3.39
CA PHE A 187 14.13 -12.12 -4.79
C PHE A 187 13.39 -13.35 -5.31
N PHE A 188 12.19 -13.13 -5.81
CA PHE A 188 11.38 -14.19 -6.43
C PHE A 188 11.62 -14.31 -7.95
N ASN A 189 12.27 -13.33 -8.60
CA ASN A 189 12.54 -13.35 -10.03
C ASN A 189 14.01 -13.62 -10.33
N LYS A 190 14.36 -14.90 -10.52
CA LYS A 190 15.74 -15.34 -10.82
C LYS A 190 16.31 -14.68 -12.08
N THR A 191 15.48 -14.46 -13.10
CA THR A 191 15.91 -13.81 -14.35
C THR A 191 16.35 -12.38 -14.10
N ALA A 192 15.58 -11.63 -13.30
CA ALA A 192 15.93 -10.26 -12.99
C ALA A 192 17.19 -10.18 -12.11
N VAL A 193 17.34 -11.07 -11.11
CA VAL A 193 18.57 -11.17 -10.30
C VAL A 193 19.80 -11.42 -11.19
N LYS A 194 19.68 -12.35 -12.14
CA LYS A 194 20.76 -12.62 -13.11
C LYS A 194 21.12 -11.36 -13.89
N GLY A 195 20.12 -10.60 -14.35
CA GLY A 195 20.34 -9.31 -15.01
C GLY A 195 21.11 -8.32 -14.14
N GLY A 196 20.80 -8.20 -12.84
CA GLY A 196 21.55 -7.36 -11.90
C GLY A 196 23.01 -7.78 -11.75
N VAL A 197 23.28 -9.09 -11.70
CA VAL A 197 24.65 -9.64 -11.66
C VAL A 197 25.39 -9.32 -12.96
N GLU A 198 24.76 -9.52 -14.11
CA GLU A 198 25.33 -9.20 -15.42
C GLU A 198 25.64 -7.70 -15.56
N MET A 199 24.78 -6.82 -15.02
CA MET A 199 25.03 -5.38 -14.97
C MET A 199 26.29 -5.04 -14.19
N LEU A 200 26.52 -5.65 -13.02
CA LEU A 200 27.74 -5.42 -12.24
C LEU A 200 28.99 -5.94 -12.98
N LEU A 201 28.92 -7.16 -13.52
CA LEU A 201 30.06 -7.76 -14.22
C LEU A 201 30.45 -6.99 -15.48
N LYS A 202 29.49 -6.33 -16.14
CA LYS A 202 29.73 -5.48 -17.31
C LYS A 202 30.57 -4.24 -16.99
N GLU A 203 30.55 -3.76 -15.75
CA GLU A 203 31.40 -2.64 -15.30
C GLU A 203 32.87 -3.02 -15.20
N LYS A 204 33.20 -4.32 -15.19
CA LYS A 204 34.57 -4.84 -15.07
C LYS A 204 35.37 -4.20 -13.91
N PRO A 205 34.83 -4.16 -12.68
CA PRO A 205 35.57 -3.62 -11.56
C PRO A 205 36.80 -4.49 -11.23
N ASP A 206 37.85 -3.88 -10.71
CA ASP A 206 39.07 -4.59 -10.27
C ASP A 206 38.79 -5.51 -9.08
N ALA A 207 37.83 -5.16 -8.24
CA ALA A 207 37.35 -5.97 -7.13
C ALA A 207 35.84 -5.81 -6.92
N ILE A 208 35.20 -6.89 -6.45
CA ILE A 208 33.79 -6.88 -6.06
C ILE A 208 33.70 -7.18 -4.56
N PHE A 209 33.00 -6.33 -3.82
CA PHE A 209 32.72 -6.54 -2.41
C PHE A 209 31.21 -6.57 -2.17
N PHE A 210 30.83 -7.39 -1.19
CA PHE A 210 29.46 -7.51 -0.72
C PHE A 210 29.43 -7.25 0.79
N THR A 211 28.50 -6.41 1.23
CA THR A 211 28.28 -6.06 2.65
C THR A 211 26.86 -6.34 3.09
#